data_AF-A0A957KUT3-F1
#
_entry.id   AF-A0A957KUT3-F1
#
_cell.length_a   1.000
_cell.length_b   1.000
_cell.length_c   1.000
_cell.angle_alpha   90.00
_cell.angle_beta   90.00
_cell.angle_gamma   90.00
#
_symmetry.space_group_name_H-M   'P 1'
#
loop_
_entity.id
_entity.type
_entity.pdbx_description
1 polymer ?
#
loop_
_entity_poly.entity_id
_entity_poly.type
_entity_poly.pdbx_seq_one_letter_code
_entity_poly.pdbx_strand_id
1 'polypeptide(L)'
;NIAETPELIGAEPYMLARVRDLATAQRYVAIRDRFVAYAAAHGTSAEGNPSDGNKLRGLYNIILKSIGAAMKKHPQTRLDYAIDYSERMAAPGFYFMDSPGLDLESVAGQIAAGCTVIYFTTGNGSVTNFPFVPTIKVVTTTPRFQLLARDMDVNAGAYLD
;
A
#
# COMPACT_ATOMS: atom_id res chain seq x y z
N ASN A 1 8.84 2.99 2.00
CA ASN A 1 8.06 1.91 2.64
C ASN A 1 6.77 1.72 1.86
N ILE A 2 6.33 0.48 1.62
CA ILE A 2 4.95 0.14 1.29
C ILE A 2 4.43 -0.71 2.45
N ALA A 3 3.15 -0.61 2.78
CA ALA A 3 2.52 -1.43 3.81
C ALA A 3 1.22 -2.03 3.26
N GLU A 4 0.28 -2.39 4.14
CA GLU A 4 -1.07 -2.86 3.80
C GLU A 4 -1.04 -4.26 3.17
N THR A 5 -0.78 -5.29 3.97
CA THR A 5 -0.80 -6.70 3.53
C THR A 5 -2.07 -7.08 2.74
N PRO A 6 -3.29 -6.65 3.15
CA PRO A 6 -4.52 -6.96 2.40
C PRO A 6 -4.58 -6.33 1.00
N GLU A 7 -3.75 -5.33 0.72
CA GLU A 7 -3.69 -4.59 -0.55
C GLU A 7 -2.66 -5.16 -1.53
N LEU A 8 -1.87 -6.15 -1.12
CA LEU A 8 -0.84 -6.77 -1.97
C LEU A 8 -1.07 -8.26 -2.26
N ILE A 9 -2.24 -8.79 -1.88
CA ILE A 9 -2.61 -10.18 -2.17
C ILE A 9 -2.65 -10.39 -3.69
N GLY A 10 -1.88 -11.35 -4.21
CA GLY A 10 -1.78 -11.59 -5.66
C GLY A 10 -0.74 -10.73 -6.39
N ALA A 11 -0.07 -9.79 -5.73
CA ALA A 11 1.02 -9.01 -6.32
C ALA A 11 2.43 -9.61 -6.08
N GLU A 12 2.51 -10.83 -5.54
CA GLU A 12 3.77 -11.51 -5.24
C GLU A 12 4.71 -11.60 -6.45
N PRO A 13 4.25 -11.89 -7.69
CA PRO A 13 5.14 -11.88 -8.85
C PRO A 13 5.80 -10.53 -9.10
N TYR A 14 5.12 -9.42 -8.82
CA TYR A 14 5.68 -8.08 -8.97
C TYR A 14 6.67 -7.76 -7.85
N MET A 15 6.26 -8.00 -6.60
CA MET A 15 7.04 -7.66 -5.41
C MET A 15 8.32 -8.51 -5.28
N LEU A 16 8.27 -9.77 -5.71
CA LEU A 16 9.39 -10.72 -5.62
C LEU A 16 10.25 -10.77 -6.89
N ALA A 17 9.86 -10.10 -7.98
CA ALA A 17 10.65 -10.04 -9.22
C ALA A 17 12.07 -9.49 -8.99
N ARG A 18 12.23 -8.61 -7.99
CA ARG A 18 13.50 -8.06 -7.55
C ARG A 18 13.55 -8.07 -6.04
N VAL A 19 13.86 -9.20 -5.43
CA VAL A 19 14.05 -9.31 -3.97
C VAL A 19 15.54 -9.44 -3.64
N ARG A 20 15.97 -8.91 -2.48
CA ARG A 20 17.38 -8.95 -2.06
C ARG A 20 17.95 -10.36 -1.97
N ASP A 21 17.24 -11.24 -1.30
CA ASP A 21 17.69 -12.60 -0.99
C ASP A 21 16.49 -13.51 -0.70
N LEU A 22 16.77 -14.81 -0.60
CA LEU A 22 15.76 -15.83 -0.30
C LEU A 22 15.08 -15.61 1.06
N ALA A 23 15.82 -15.17 2.07
CA ALA A 23 15.28 -14.95 3.41
C ALA A 23 14.19 -13.86 3.40
N THR A 24 14.44 -12.77 2.68
CA THR A 24 13.50 -11.66 2.49
C THR A 24 12.26 -12.12 1.72
N ALA A 25 12.44 -12.95 0.68
CA ALA A 25 11.34 -13.52 -0.09
C ALA A 25 10.45 -14.43 0.77
N GLN A 26 11.06 -15.36 1.53
CA GLN A 26 10.35 -16.25 2.45
C GLN A 26 9.61 -15.46 3.52
N ARG A 27 10.22 -14.40 4.04
CA ARG A 27 9.59 -13.53 5.02
C ARG A 27 8.36 -12.83 4.47
N TYR A 28 8.43 -12.31 3.24
CA TYR A 28 7.30 -11.69 2.55
C TYR A 28 6.16 -12.68 2.32
N VAL A 29 6.46 -13.88 1.81
CA VAL A 29 5.45 -14.94 1.59
C VAL A 29 4.82 -15.36 2.92
N ALA A 30 5.60 -15.51 3.99
CA ALA A 30 5.07 -15.85 5.31
C ALA A 30 4.09 -14.79 5.84
N ILE A 31 4.34 -13.49 5.62
CA ILE A 31 3.39 -12.41 5.97
C ILE A 31 2.06 -12.62 5.25
N ARG A 32 2.13 -12.84 3.93
CA ARG A 32 0.95 -13.07 3.10
C ARG A 32 0.17 -14.30 3.57
N ASP A 33 0.84 -15.41 3.83
CA ASP A 33 0.18 -16.65 4.25
C ASP A 33 -0.47 -16.53 5.63
N ARG A 34 0.15 -15.79 6.56
CA ARG A 34 -0.49 -15.44 7.84
C ARG A 34 -1.79 -14.66 7.63
N PHE A 35 -1.80 -13.68 6.73
CA PHE A 35 -3.01 -12.92 6.45
C PHE A 35 -4.10 -13.78 5.78
N VAL A 36 -3.72 -14.64 4.84
CA VAL A 36 -4.67 -15.58 4.20
C VAL A 36 -5.29 -16.51 5.24
N ALA A 37 -4.48 -17.08 6.14
CA ALA A 37 -4.96 -17.91 7.23
C ALA A 37 -5.86 -17.13 8.21
N TYR A 38 -5.49 -15.89 8.54
CA TYR A 38 -6.29 -15.00 9.38
C TYR A 38 -7.66 -14.71 8.76
N ALA A 39 -7.71 -14.35 7.47
CA ALA A 39 -8.97 -14.10 6.77
C ALA A 39 -9.86 -15.36 6.76
N ALA A 40 -9.28 -16.52 6.42
CA ALA A 40 -10.01 -17.79 6.41
C ALA A 40 -10.58 -18.15 7.78
N ALA A 41 -9.82 -17.94 8.85
CA ALA A 41 -10.27 -18.18 10.22
C ALA A 41 -11.47 -17.29 10.64
N HIS A 42 -11.66 -16.15 9.97
CA HIS A 42 -12.80 -15.25 10.19
C HIS A 42 -13.92 -15.44 9.15
N GLY A 43 -13.89 -16.54 8.37
CA GLY A 43 -14.93 -16.86 7.38
C GLY A 43 -14.90 -15.97 6.13
N THR A 44 -13.77 -15.33 5.85
CA THR A 44 -13.58 -14.45 4.69
C THR A 44 -12.41 -14.94 3.82
N SER A 45 -12.37 -14.50 2.57
CA SER A 45 -11.23 -14.71 1.68
C SER A 45 -10.32 -13.48 1.68
N ALA A 46 -9.01 -13.69 1.61
CA ALA A 46 -8.05 -12.60 1.35
C ALA A 46 -8.30 -11.93 -0.02
N GLU A 47 -8.99 -12.61 -0.93
CA GLU A 47 -9.44 -12.07 -2.22
C GLU A 47 -10.75 -11.26 -2.13
N GLY A 48 -11.35 -11.17 -0.94
CA GLY A 48 -12.61 -10.45 -0.71
C GLY A 48 -12.52 -8.94 -0.95
N ASN A 49 -11.30 -8.40 -0.99
CA ASN A 49 -10.98 -7.08 -1.50
C ASN A 49 -10.77 -7.23 -3.01
N PRO A 50 -11.49 -6.55 -3.93
CA PRO A 50 -11.94 -5.15 -3.91
C PRO A 50 -13.36 -4.92 -3.35
N SER A 51 -13.60 -3.72 -2.80
CA SER A 51 -14.95 -3.29 -2.37
C SER A 51 -15.92 -3.18 -3.54
N ASP A 52 -17.23 -3.17 -3.27
CA ASP A 52 -18.25 -3.00 -4.34
C ASP A 52 -18.09 -1.69 -5.11
N GLY A 53 -17.69 -0.62 -4.40
CA GLY A 53 -17.36 0.66 -5.03
C GLY A 53 -16.12 0.58 -5.95
N ASN A 54 -15.16 -0.30 -5.65
CA ASN A 54 -14.01 -0.56 -6.52
C ASN A 54 -14.43 -1.38 -7.74
N LYS A 55 -15.26 -2.41 -7.57
CA LYS A 55 -15.80 -3.23 -8.66
C LYS A 55 -16.60 -2.40 -9.66
N LEU A 56 -17.48 -1.52 -9.17
CA LEU A 56 -18.26 -0.58 -10.01
C LEU A 56 -17.36 0.34 -10.85
N ARG A 57 -16.14 0.62 -10.38
CA ARG A 57 -15.16 1.50 -11.05
C ARG A 57 -14.11 0.73 -11.86
N GLY A 58 -14.30 -0.56 -12.10
CA GLY A 58 -13.47 -1.37 -13.00
C GLY A 58 -12.33 -2.16 -12.35
N LEU A 59 -12.21 -2.17 -11.02
CA LEU A 59 -11.30 -3.09 -10.32
C LEU A 59 -12.03 -4.41 -10.03
N TYR A 60 -11.98 -5.32 -10.99
CA TYR A 60 -12.80 -6.54 -10.99
C TYR A 60 -12.35 -7.63 -10.01
N ASN A 61 -11.05 -7.69 -9.67
CA ASN A 61 -10.50 -8.70 -8.78
C ASN A 61 -9.35 -8.14 -7.94
N ILE A 62 -8.94 -8.91 -6.94
CA ILE A 62 -7.87 -8.54 -6.02
C ILE A 62 -6.55 -8.28 -6.76
N ILE A 63 -6.21 -9.11 -7.75
CA ILE A 63 -4.92 -9.04 -8.44
C ILE A 63 -4.75 -7.69 -9.16
N LEU A 64 -5.79 -7.24 -9.88
CA LEU A 64 -5.77 -5.94 -10.57
C LEU A 64 -5.57 -4.77 -9.60
N LYS A 65 -6.20 -4.85 -8.42
CA LYS A 65 -6.02 -3.85 -7.36
C LYS A 65 -4.60 -3.90 -6.80
N SER A 66 -4.13 -5.10 -6.46
CA SER A 66 -2.87 -5.31 -5.79
C SER A 66 -1.65 -4.97 -6.64
N ILE A 67 -1.69 -5.22 -7.94
CA ILE A 67 -0.62 -4.79 -8.86
C ILE A 67 -0.52 -3.26 -8.85
N GLY A 68 -1.65 -2.55 -8.86
CA GLY A 68 -1.67 -1.09 -8.75
C GLY A 68 -1.07 -0.58 -7.43
N ALA A 69 -1.36 -1.25 -6.31
CA ALA A 69 -0.76 -0.95 -5.02
C ALA A 69 0.76 -1.21 -5.00
N ALA A 70 1.22 -2.32 -5.60
CA ALA A 70 2.65 -2.66 -5.72
C ALA A 70 3.42 -1.64 -6.59
N MET A 71 2.79 -1.12 -7.64
CA MET A 71 3.35 -0.13 -8.56
C MET A 71 3.60 1.25 -7.92
N LYS A 72 3.25 1.46 -6.64
CA LYS A 72 3.78 2.58 -5.82
C LYS A 72 5.33 2.54 -5.75
N LYS A 73 5.97 1.41 -6.06
CA LYS A 73 7.39 1.31 -6.37
C LYS A 73 7.62 0.96 -7.82
N HIS A 74 8.67 1.53 -8.40
CA HIS A 74 9.10 1.20 -9.76
C HIS A 74 9.52 -0.28 -9.86
N PRO A 75 9.25 -1.00 -10.96
CA PRO A 75 9.56 -2.44 -11.09
C PRO A 75 11.04 -2.81 -10.91
N GLN A 76 11.96 -1.87 -11.12
CA GLN A 76 13.40 -2.08 -10.92
C GLN A 76 13.84 -1.90 -9.46
N THR A 77 12.97 -1.39 -8.58
CA THR A 77 13.28 -1.21 -7.16
C THR A 77 13.32 -2.57 -6.49
N ARG A 78 14.45 -2.92 -5.89
CA ARG A 78 14.60 -4.20 -5.20
C ARG A 78 13.93 -4.14 -3.83
N LEU A 79 13.06 -5.10 -3.51
CA LEU A 79 12.56 -5.33 -2.15
C LEU A 79 13.73 -5.76 -1.25
N ASP A 80 14.11 -4.88 -0.33
CA ASP A 80 15.21 -5.11 0.58
C ASP A 80 14.73 -5.76 1.87
N TYR A 81 13.60 -5.35 2.44
CA TYR A 81 13.18 -5.87 3.75
C TYR A 81 11.68 -6.12 3.80
N ALA A 82 11.29 -7.19 4.49
CA ALA A 82 9.91 -7.47 4.88
C ALA A 82 9.87 -7.53 6.40
N ILE A 83 9.12 -6.62 7.03
CA ILE A 83 9.16 -6.38 8.48
C ILE A 83 7.79 -6.55 9.12
N ASP A 84 7.74 -6.82 10.43
CA ASP A 84 6.48 -6.82 11.17
C ASP A 84 5.96 -5.39 11.38
N TYR A 85 4.68 -5.29 11.75
CA TYR A 85 4.02 -4.03 12.04
C TYR A 85 4.84 -3.19 13.04
N SER A 86 5.17 -1.95 12.64
CA SER A 86 5.96 -0.98 13.43
C SER A 86 7.41 -1.36 13.76
N GLU A 87 7.94 -2.45 13.21
CA GLU A 87 9.35 -2.81 13.38
C GLU A 87 10.27 -1.69 12.83
N ARG A 88 11.32 -1.34 13.58
CA ARG A 88 12.20 -0.21 13.27
C ARG A 88 12.96 -0.45 11.96
N MET A 89 12.86 0.47 11.00
CA MET A 89 13.71 0.45 9.80
C MET A 89 15.13 0.90 10.14
N ALA A 90 16.07 -0.05 10.22
CA ALA A 90 17.44 0.21 10.67
C ALA A 90 18.42 0.60 9.56
N ALA A 91 18.07 0.38 8.29
CA ALA A 91 18.96 0.58 7.15
C ALA A 91 18.22 1.26 5.98
N PRO A 92 18.93 1.88 5.03
CA PRO A 92 18.30 2.36 3.81
C PRO A 92 17.84 1.19 2.93
N GLY A 93 16.76 1.40 2.18
CA GLY A 93 16.24 0.43 1.22
C GLY A 93 14.73 0.48 1.06
N PHE A 94 14.20 -0.42 0.23
CA PHE A 94 12.77 -0.62 0.10
C PHE A 94 12.28 -1.64 1.13
N TYR A 95 11.44 -1.16 2.04
CA TYR A 95 10.72 -1.95 3.04
C TYR A 95 9.28 -2.21 2.58
N PHE A 96 8.84 -3.46 2.78
CA PHE A 96 7.44 -3.83 2.94
C PHE A 96 7.14 -4.09 4.42
N MET A 97 6.10 -3.48 4.97
CA MET A 97 5.69 -3.65 6.37
C MET A 97 4.35 -4.38 6.45
N ASP A 98 4.29 -5.46 7.23
CA ASP A 98 3.04 -6.15 7.52
C ASP A 98 2.11 -5.22 8.32
N SER A 99 1.03 -4.76 7.70
CA SER A 99 0.07 -3.86 8.36
C SER A 99 -1.37 -4.17 7.95
N PRO A 100 -2.36 -3.74 8.76
CA PRO A 100 -3.75 -3.66 8.31
C PRO A 100 -3.89 -2.80 7.05
N GLY A 101 -4.99 -2.99 6.31
CA GLY A 101 -5.33 -2.23 5.10
C GLY A 101 -6.16 -0.97 5.36
N LEU A 102 -6.29 -0.55 6.62
CA LEU A 102 -6.93 0.72 6.96
C LEU A 102 -5.85 1.81 7.01
N ASP A 103 -6.14 2.95 6.38
CA ASP A 103 -5.20 4.05 6.14
C ASP A 103 -4.50 4.52 7.44
N LEU A 104 -5.27 4.74 8.51
CA LEU A 104 -4.78 5.35 9.75
C LEU A 104 -3.83 4.41 10.49
N GLU A 105 -4.23 3.15 10.62
CA GLU A 105 -3.48 2.09 11.27
C GLU A 105 -2.21 1.79 10.47
N SER A 106 -2.31 1.67 9.15
CA SER A 106 -1.14 1.41 8.31
C SER A 106 -0.08 2.51 8.48
N VAL A 107 -0.48 3.78 8.34
CA VAL A 107 0.45 4.90 8.43
C VAL A 107 0.98 5.10 9.86
N ALA A 108 0.17 4.85 10.90
CA ALA A 108 0.66 4.87 12.27
C ALA A 108 1.82 3.88 12.48
N GLY A 109 1.70 2.67 11.94
CA GLY A 109 2.80 1.70 11.92
C GLY A 109 4.03 2.20 11.16
N GLN A 110 3.84 2.86 10.01
CA GLN A 110 4.94 3.38 9.20
C GLN A 110 5.71 4.49 9.95
N ILE A 111 5.00 5.39 10.62
CA ILE A 111 5.58 6.45 11.46
C ILE A 111 6.36 5.81 12.62
N ALA A 112 5.78 4.84 13.31
CA ALA A 112 6.44 4.11 14.39
C ALA A 112 7.71 3.36 13.93
N ALA A 113 7.67 2.79 12.72
CA ALA A 113 8.82 2.16 12.06
C ALA A 113 9.95 3.14 11.67
N GLY A 114 9.66 4.45 11.66
CA GLY A 114 10.63 5.53 11.43
C GLY A 114 10.42 6.33 10.14
N CYS A 115 9.26 6.23 9.47
CA CYS A 115 8.93 7.15 8.37
C CYS A 115 8.78 8.59 8.89
N THR A 116 9.41 9.54 8.21
CA THR A 116 9.37 10.99 8.56
C THR A 116 8.51 11.82 7.62
N VAL A 117 8.06 11.25 6.51
CA VAL A 117 7.14 11.86 5.51
C VAL A 117 6.26 10.76 4.94
N ILE A 118 4.99 11.08 4.69
CA ILE A 118 4.02 10.16 4.08
C ILE A 118 3.56 10.71 2.74
N TYR A 119 3.62 9.87 1.70
CA TYR A 119 2.92 10.11 0.44
C TYR A 119 1.62 9.32 0.46
N PHE A 120 0.50 10.04 0.52
CA PHE A 120 -0.82 9.45 0.64
C PHE A 120 -1.56 9.57 -0.70
N THR A 121 -1.64 8.46 -1.43
CA THR A 121 -2.31 8.40 -2.74
C THR A 121 -3.79 8.06 -2.58
N THR A 122 -4.68 8.87 -3.15
CA THR A 122 -6.13 8.66 -3.04
C THR A 122 -6.86 8.87 -4.37
N GLY A 123 -7.81 8.00 -4.70
CA GLY A 123 -8.70 8.18 -5.86
C GLY A 123 -9.99 8.93 -5.53
N ASN A 124 -10.45 8.82 -4.28
CA ASN A 124 -11.70 9.44 -3.82
C ASN A 124 -11.50 10.78 -3.11
N GLY A 125 -10.25 11.23 -2.94
CA GLY A 125 -9.95 12.50 -2.27
C GLY A 125 -10.09 12.42 -0.75
N SER A 126 -9.63 11.32 -0.14
CA SER A 126 -9.62 11.21 1.32
C SER A 126 -8.76 12.32 1.93
N VAL A 127 -9.31 13.00 2.94
CA VAL A 127 -8.68 14.13 3.65
C VAL A 127 -7.81 13.68 4.84
N THR A 128 -7.49 12.39 4.93
CA THR A 128 -6.65 11.81 5.98
C THR A 128 -5.32 12.55 6.13
N ASN A 129 -4.95 12.88 7.36
CA ASN A 129 -3.69 13.54 7.70
C ASN A 129 -3.14 13.02 9.04
N PHE A 130 -1.83 13.17 9.25
CA PHE A 130 -1.15 12.68 10.45
C PHE A 130 -0.40 13.80 11.16
N PRO A 131 -0.61 14.00 12.48
CA PRO A 131 -0.04 15.14 13.19
C PRO A 131 1.48 15.03 13.43
N PHE A 132 2.05 13.82 13.30
CA PHE A 132 3.43 13.55 13.66
C PHE A 132 4.42 13.76 12.51
N VAL A 133 3.95 13.70 11.26
CA VAL A 133 4.80 13.79 10.06
C VAL A 133 4.07 14.51 8.93
N PRO A 134 4.77 15.27 8.08
CA PRO A 134 4.18 15.83 6.87
C PRO A 134 3.55 14.74 5.99
N THR A 135 2.31 14.98 5.55
CA THR A 135 1.58 14.09 4.65
C THR A 135 1.29 14.82 3.35
N ILE A 136 1.88 14.35 2.25
CA ILE A 136 1.67 14.86 0.90
C ILE A 136 0.56 14.03 0.26
N LYS A 137 -0.59 14.66 -0.01
CA LYS A 137 -1.77 14.01 -0.59
C LYS A 137 -1.75 14.12 -2.11
N VAL A 138 -1.76 12.96 -2.76
CA VAL A 138 -1.70 12.81 -4.21
C VAL A 138 -3.02 12.24 -4.69
N VAL A 139 -3.78 13.01 -5.49
CA VAL A 139 -5.05 12.56 -6.04
C VAL A 139 -4.89 12.09 -7.48
N THR A 140 -5.49 10.95 -7.82
CA THR A 140 -5.27 10.28 -9.11
C THR A 140 -6.17 10.77 -10.25
N THR A 141 -7.02 11.77 -10.02
CA THR A 141 -7.94 12.30 -11.05
C THR A 141 -8.05 13.83 -10.98
N THR A 142 -7.88 14.49 -12.12
CA THR A 142 -7.91 15.95 -12.23
C THR A 142 -9.24 16.57 -11.78
N PRO A 143 -10.42 16.00 -12.13
CA PRO A 143 -11.68 16.54 -11.64
C PRO A 143 -11.79 16.54 -10.10
N ARG A 144 -11.24 15.52 -9.42
CA ARG A 144 -11.26 15.47 -7.94
C ARG A 144 -10.26 16.46 -7.36
N PHE A 145 -9.10 16.62 -8.00
CA PHE A 145 -8.14 17.65 -7.61
C PHE A 145 -8.76 19.05 -7.63
N GLN A 146 -9.47 19.41 -8.70
CA GLN A 146 -10.11 20.73 -8.82
C GLN A 146 -11.18 20.95 -7.74
N LEU A 147 -11.95 19.92 -7.39
CA LEU A 147 -12.96 19.99 -6.33
C LEU A 147 -12.36 20.13 -4.93
N LEU A 148 -11.18 19.52 -4.70
CA LEU A 148 -10.51 19.45 -3.40
C LEU A 148 -9.17 20.19 -3.42
N ALA A 149 -9.06 21.27 -4.20
CA ALA A 149 -7.78 21.96 -4.45
C ALA A 149 -7.15 22.59 -3.18
N ARG A 150 -7.92 22.74 -2.11
CA ARG A 150 -7.44 23.20 -0.80
C ARG A 150 -6.93 22.07 0.09
N ASP A 151 -7.36 20.85 -0.20
CA ASP A 151 -7.04 19.66 0.58
C ASP A 151 -5.96 18.82 -0.12
N MET A 152 -5.89 18.79 -1.46
CA MET A 152 -4.96 17.95 -2.21
C MET A 152 -3.71 18.72 -2.64
N ASP A 153 -2.53 18.10 -2.45
CA ASP A 153 -1.25 18.74 -2.76
C ASP A 153 -0.80 18.51 -4.21
N VAL A 154 -1.08 17.33 -4.77
CA VAL A 154 -0.60 16.92 -6.10
C VAL A 154 -1.72 16.34 -6.96
N ASN A 155 -1.85 16.88 -8.19
CA ASN A 155 -2.70 16.32 -9.23
C ASN A 155 -1.93 15.28 -10.07
N ALA A 156 -2.08 14.00 -9.76
CA ALA A 156 -1.54 12.93 -10.61
C ALA A 156 -2.47 12.59 -11.80
N GLY A 157 -3.72 13.07 -11.80
CA GLY A 157 -4.65 12.91 -12.91
C GLY A 157 -4.18 13.55 -14.21
N ALA A 158 -3.38 14.61 -14.12
CA ALA A 158 -2.78 15.29 -15.28
C ALA A 158 -1.88 14.38 -16.13
N TYR A 159 -1.47 13.22 -15.62
CA TYR A 159 -0.74 12.22 -16.42
C TYR A 159 -1.63 11.52 -17.46
N LEU A 160 -2.94 11.46 -17.23
CA LEU A 160 -3.92 10.80 -18.08
C LEU A 160 -4.71 11.74 -18.99
N ASP A 161 -4.58 13.06 -18.78
CA ASP A 161 -5.26 14.12 -19.54
C ASP A 161 -4.43 14.58 -20.75
#